data_AF-A0A4Y8JW11-F1
#
_entry.id   AF-A0A4Y8JW11-F1
#
_cell.length_a   1.000
_cell.length_b   1.000
_cell.length_c   1.000
_cell.angle_alpha   90.00
_cell.angle_beta   90.00
_cell.angle_gamma   90.00
#
_symmetry.space_group_name_H-M   'P 1'
#
loop_
_entity.id
_entity.type
_entity.pdbx_description
1 polymer ?
#
loop_
_entity_poly.entity_id
_entity_poly.type
_entity_poly.pdbx_seq_one_letter_code
_entity_poly.pdbx_strand_id
1 'polypeptide(L)'
;MTTPLRVEDAAPVTTTEQAQDRVADLVGHAISRQLWFMLLDACGRQIPLLIPVDDIPLRPKPGGAADMAAAVVRLLSEHGPGGSVILTLERPGTAALTAPDRAWARELVESFGKVVRITGMFVAHDEGVCELPATVADAVAD
;
A
#
# COMPACT_ATOMS: atom_id res chain seq x y z
N MET A 1 19.29 21.09 -10.19
CA MET A 1 19.87 19.82 -9.72
C MET A 1 19.09 19.42 -8.49
N THR A 2 18.13 18.51 -8.63
CA THR A 2 17.38 17.98 -7.49
C THR A 2 18.23 16.88 -6.88
N THR A 3 18.80 17.12 -5.70
CA THR A 3 19.48 16.06 -4.93
C THR A 3 18.48 14.92 -4.73
N PRO A 4 18.81 13.65 -5.03
CA PRO A 4 17.90 12.56 -4.73
C PRO A 4 17.68 12.55 -3.22
N LEU A 5 16.43 12.78 -2.79
CA LEU A 5 16.06 12.68 -1.39
C LEU A 5 16.35 11.25 -0.97
N ARG A 6 17.27 11.07 -0.01
CA ARG A 6 17.42 9.77 0.62
C ARG A 6 16.16 9.52 1.44
N VAL A 7 15.63 8.31 1.39
CA VAL A 7 14.38 7.97 2.09
C VAL A 7 14.46 8.23 3.61
N GLU A 8 15.68 8.17 4.17
CA GLU A 8 16.01 8.50 5.57
C GLU A 8 15.85 9.99 5.92
N ASP A 9 15.99 10.88 4.93
CA ASP A 9 15.81 12.33 5.07
C ASP A 9 14.37 12.77 4.77
N ALA A 10 13.54 11.84 4.27
CA ALA A 10 12.16 12.14 3.92
C ALA A 10 11.33 12.48 5.17
N ALA A 11 10.40 13.42 5.01
CA ALA A 11 9.51 13.82 6.10
C ALA A 11 8.72 12.61 6.63
N PRO A 12 8.43 12.57 7.94
CA PRO A 12 7.55 11.54 8.50
C PRO A 12 6.18 11.54 7.82
N VAL A 13 5.65 10.35 7.59
CA VAL A 13 4.32 10.12 7.05
C VAL A 13 3.38 9.82 8.21
N THR A 14 2.48 10.76 8.49
CA THR A 14 1.55 10.70 9.63
C THR A 14 0.09 10.82 9.21
N THR A 15 -0.15 11.14 7.95
CA THR A 15 -1.47 11.31 7.34
C THR A 15 -1.58 10.48 6.06
N THR A 16 -2.81 10.24 5.62
CA THR A 16 -3.07 9.48 4.40
C THR A 16 -2.64 10.26 3.15
N GLU A 17 -2.79 11.58 3.16
CA GLU A 17 -2.33 12.46 2.07
C GLU A 17 -0.80 12.39 1.90
N GLN A 18 -0.05 12.48 3.01
CA GLN A 18 1.41 12.30 2.98
C GLN A 18 1.80 10.89 2.52
N ALA A 19 0.99 9.88 2.83
CA ALA A 19 1.22 8.52 2.35
C ALA A 19 0.97 8.41 0.84
N GLN A 20 -0.03 9.10 0.31
CA GLN A 20 -0.30 9.16 -1.13
C GLN A 20 0.86 9.81 -1.87
N ASP A 21 1.33 10.97 -1.39
CA ASP A 21 2.49 11.67 -1.96
C ASP A 21 3.73 10.75 -1.96
N ARG A 22 3.95 10.02 -0.85
CA ARG A 22 5.04 9.06 -0.76
C ARG A 22 4.93 7.94 -1.81
N VAL A 23 3.73 7.44 -2.05
CA VAL A 23 3.48 6.40 -3.04
C VAL A 23 3.69 6.94 -4.46
N ALA A 24 3.25 8.17 -4.73
CA ALA A 24 3.49 8.82 -6.01
C ALA A 24 4.99 9.02 -6.29
N ASP A 25 5.79 9.38 -5.27
CA ASP A 25 7.24 9.56 -5.41
C ASP A 25 7.99 8.24 -5.65
N LEU A 26 7.56 7.14 -5.04
CA LEU A 26 8.30 5.87 -5.03
C LEU A 26 7.80 4.84 -6.04
N VAL A 27 6.48 4.74 -6.23
CA VAL A 27 5.85 3.80 -7.16
C VAL A 27 5.52 4.52 -8.48
N GLY A 28 4.95 5.72 -8.40
CA GLY A 28 4.59 6.51 -9.57
C GLY A 28 3.41 5.93 -10.35
N HIS A 29 3.54 5.90 -11.68
CA HIS A 29 2.51 5.34 -12.57
C HIS A 29 2.65 3.82 -12.69
N ALA A 30 1.55 3.15 -13.00
CA ALA A 30 1.54 1.71 -13.15
C ALA A 30 2.32 1.23 -14.39
N ILE A 31 3.10 0.18 -14.20
CA ILE A 31 3.84 -0.57 -15.21
C ILE A 31 3.31 -2.00 -15.27
N SER A 32 3.04 -2.61 -14.12
CA SER A 32 2.58 -4.00 -13.99
C SER A 32 1.58 -4.19 -12.85
N ARG A 33 1.03 -5.40 -12.71
CA ARG A 33 0.15 -5.74 -11.58
C ARG A 33 0.99 -6.29 -10.43
N GLN A 34 1.07 -5.55 -9.33
CA GLN A 34 1.82 -5.96 -8.14
C GLN A 34 1.33 -5.24 -6.89
N LEU A 35 1.68 -5.78 -5.72
CA LEU A 35 1.48 -5.11 -4.44
C LEU A 35 2.80 -4.51 -3.96
N TRP A 36 2.72 -3.31 -3.41
CA TRP A 36 3.84 -2.66 -2.73
C TRP A 36 3.56 -2.49 -1.25
N PHE A 37 4.58 -2.78 -0.45
CA PHE A 37 4.59 -2.52 0.99
C PHE A 37 5.68 -1.51 1.32
N MET A 38 5.29 -0.43 2.00
CA MET A 38 6.22 0.53 2.59
C MET A 38 6.03 0.52 4.09
N LEU A 39 7.12 0.32 4.83
CA LEU A 39 7.08 0.19 6.27
C LEU A 39 7.50 1.51 6.90
N LEU A 40 6.73 1.97 7.87
CA LEU A 40 7.02 3.15 8.66
C LEU A 40 7.30 2.73 10.10
N ASP A 41 8.27 3.36 10.74
CA ASP A 41 8.48 3.21 12.19
C ASP A 41 7.35 3.89 13.00
N ALA A 42 7.44 3.82 14.33
CA ALA A 42 6.44 4.42 15.23
C ALA A 42 6.33 5.94 15.10
N CYS A 43 7.35 6.61 14.57
CA CYS A 43 7.39 8.06 14.33
C CYS A 43 6.91 8.42 12.91
N GLY A 44 6.52 7.45 12.09
CA GLY A 44 6.13 7.67 10.69
C GLY A 44 7.31 7.81 9.73
N ARG A 45 8.55 7.54 10.15
CA ARG A 45 9.71 7.56 9.24
C ARG A 45 9.73 6.28 8.43
N GLN A 46 10.00 6.39 7.15
CA GLN A 46 10.08 5.22 6.29
C GLN A 46 11.36 4.44 6.57
N ILE A 47 11.17 3.17 6.93
CA ILE A 47 12.23 2.17 6.92
C ILE A 47 12.67 2.01 5.46
N PRO A 48 13.97 1.93 5.13
CA PRO A 48 14.47 1.89 3.75
C PRO A 48 14.20 0.55 3.05
N LEU A 49 12.96 0.08 3.12
CA LEU A 49 12.41 -1.13 2.52
C LEU A 49 11.18 -0.72 1.69
N LEU A 50 11.27 -1.02 0.40
CA LEU A 50 10.16 -0.96 -0.56
C LEU A 50 10.03 -2.36 -1.15
N ILE A 51 8.94 -3.06 -0.83
CA ILE A 51 8.81 -4.49 -1.13
C ILE A 51 7.74 -4.66 -2.21
N PRO A 52 8.12 -5.00 -3.46
CA PRO A 52 7.18 -5.46 -4.46
C PRO A 52 6.82 -6.93 -4.25
N VAL A 53 5.57 -7.27 -4.49
CA VAL A 53 5.07 -8.64 -4.65
C VAL A 53 4.33 -8.71 -5.98
N ASP A 54 4.98 -9.36 -6.95
CA ASP A 54 4.46 -9.60 -8.30
C ASP A 54 3.60 -10.88 -8.35
N ASP A 55 3.16 -11.24 -9.56
CA ASP A 55 2.36 -12.44 -9.84
C ASP A 55 1.11 -12.62 -8.96
N ILE A 56 0.59 -11.52 -8.43
CA ILE A 56 -0.65 -11.51 -7.66
C ILE A 56 -1.84 -11.81 -8.59
N PRO A 57 -2.85 -12.57 -8.13
CA PRO A 57 -4.02 -12.84 -8.93
C PRO A 57 -4.82 -11.56 -9.19
N LEU A 58 -5.63 -11.57 -10.25
CA LEU A 58 -6.57 -10.46 -10.53
C LEU A 58 -7.47 -10.17 -9.33
N ARG A 59 -7.94 -11.22 -8.63
CA ARG A 59 -8.70 -11.11 -7.39
C ARG A 59 -8.06 -11.96 -6.30
N PRO A 60 -7.98 -11.46 -5.06
CA PRO A 60 -7.51 -12.27 -3.96
C PRO A 60 -8.50 -13.37 -3.63
N LYS A 61 -8.00 -14.43 -3.00
CA LYS A 61 -8.82 -15.37 -2.24
C LYS A 61 -8.93 -14.85 -0.81
N PRO A 62 -10.05 -15.11 -0.09
CA PRO A 62 -10.16 -14.79 1.33
C PRO A 62 -8.98 -15.35 2.13
N GLY A 63 -8.30 -14.50 2.89
CA GLY A 63 -7.11 -14.83 3.67
C GLY A 63 -5.83 -15.04 2.85
N GLY A 64 -5.88 -14.82 1.53
CA GLY A 64 -4.73 -14.98 0.63
C GLY A 64 -3.59 -13.99 0.90
N ALA A 65 -3.86 -12.91 1.65
CA ALA A 65 -2.86 -11.93 2.05
C ALA A 65 -2.31 -12.14 3.48
N ALA A 66 -2.77 -13.16 4.21
CA ALA A 66 -2.40 -13.38 5.61
C ALA A 66 -0.89 -13.62 5.80
N ASP A 67 -0.26 -14.40 4.92
CA ASP A 67 1.18 -14.68 4.98
C ASP A 67 2.02 -13.42 4.71
N MET A 68 1.57 -12.56 3.77
CA MET A 68 2.21 -11.27 3.52
C MET A 68 2.10 -10.35 4.75
N ALA A 69 0.92 -10.32 5.39
CA ALA A 69 0.71 -9.55 6.61
C ALA A 69 1.61 -10.02 7.75
N ALA A 70 1.74 -11.33 7.94
CA ALA A 70 2.65 -11.92 8.92
C ALA A 70 4.12 -11.55 8.64
N ALA A 71 4.55 -11.61 7.37
CA ALA A 71 5.90 -11.22 6.98
C ALA A 71 6.18 -9.73 7.27
N VAL A 72 5.25 -8.84 6.93
CA VAL A 72 5.34 -7.39 7.20
C VAL A 72 5.40 -7.11 8.70
N VAL A 73 4.58 -7.78 9.52
CA VAL A 73 4.60 -7.64 10.98
C VAL A 73 5.95 -8.08 11.56
N ARG A 74 6.54 -9.17 11.06
CA ARG A 74 7.88 -9.60 11.49
C ARG A 74 8.93 -8.54 11.16
N LEU A 75 8.92 -8.00 9.93
CA LEU A 75 9.85 -6.95 9.53
C LEU A 75 9.71 -5.68 10.38
N LEU A 76 8.47 -5.26 10.68
CA LEU A 76 8.23 -4.13 11.59
C LEU A 76 8.73 -4.42 13.01
N SER A 77 8.53 -5.64 13.51
CA SER A 77 9.02 -6.02 14.85
C SER A 77 10.55 -5.98 14.96
N GLU A 78 11.25 -6.23 13.85
CA GLU A 78 12.71 -6.21 13.78
C GLU A 78 13.28 -4.79 13.56
N HIS A 79 12.63 -3.98 12.72
CA HIS A 79 13.22 -2.72 12.21
C HIS A 79 12.49 -1.44 12.66
N GLY A 80 11.23 -1.54 13.09
CA GLY A 80 10.42 -0.40 13.53
C GLY A 80 9.24 -0.80 14.42
N PRO A 81 9.49 -1.29 15.65
CA PRO A 81 8.43 -1.73 16.56
C PRO A 81 7.38 -0.65 16.79
N GLY A 82 6.10 -1.02 16.78
CA GLY A 82 4.98 -0.07 16.90
C GLY A 82 4.73 0.76 15.63
N GLY A 83 5.42 0.43 14.54
CA GLY A 83 5.26 1.05 13.24
C GLY A 83 3.96 0.68 12.51
N SER A 84 3.94 1.00 11.23
CA SER A 84 2.76 0.86 10.37
C SER A 84 3.15 0.58 8.92
N VAL A 85 2.15 0.33 8.09
CA VAL A 85 2.35 0.00 6.68
C VAL A 85 1.51 0.89 5.77
N ILE A 86 2.08 1.25 4.62
CA ILE A 86 1.36 1.75 3.45
C ILE A 86 1.25 0.60 2.44
N LEU A 87 0.04 0.37 1.94
CA LEU A 87 -0.28 -0.71 1.01
C LEU A 87 -0.67 -0.11 -0.34
N THR A 88 -0.04 -0.54 -1.43
CA THR A 88 -0.39 -0.04 -2.77
C THR A 88 -0.61 -1.19 -3.73
N LEU A 89 -1.76 -1.21 -4.41
CA LEU A 89 -2.01 -2.07 -5.56
C LEU A 89 -1.62 -1.32 -6.84
N GLU A 90 -0.56 -1.75 -7.48
CA GLU A 90 -0.23 -1.28 -8.82
C GLU A 90 -1.02 -2.10 -9.85
N ARG A 91 -1.64 -1.42 -10.81
CA ARG A 91 -2.24 -2.06 -11.98
C ARG A 91 -2.47 -1.07 -13.12
N PRO A 92 -2.07 -1.39 -14.37
CA PRO A 92 -2.39 -0.57 -15.52
C PRO A 92 -3.89 -0.34 -15.68
N GLY A 93 -4.24 0.80 -16.27
CA GLY A 93 -5.60 1.28 -16.50
C GLY A 93 -5.88 2.60 -15.78
N THR A 94 -7.15 3.02 -15.85
CA THR A 94 -7.59 4.33 -15.34
C THR A 94 -7.63 4.41 -13.81
N ALA A 95 -7.75 5.63 -13.28
CA ALA A 95 -7.97 5.89 -11.85
C ALA A 95 -9.30 5.35 -11.29
N ALA A 96 -10.25 4.96 -12.14
CA ALA A 96 -11.53 4.43 -11.69
C ALA A 96 -11.36 3.08 -10.98
N LEU A 97 -11.87 2.96 -9.76
CA LEU A 97 -11.78 1.73 -8.97
C LEU A 97 -12.69 0.64 -9.54
N THR A 98 -12.08 -0.51 -9.81
CA THR A 98 -12.74 -1.68 -10.40
C THR A 98 -13.18 -2.69 -9.34
N ALA A 99 -14.03 -3.65 -9.72
CA ALA A 99 -14.43 -4.72 -8.79
C ALA A 99 -13.23 -5.55 -8.26
N PRO A 100 -12.20 -5.88 -9.06
CA PRO A 100 -10.94 -6.42 -8.57
C PRO A 100 -10.24 -5.57 -7.51
N ASP A 101 -10.17 -4.25 -7.70
CA ASP A 101 -9.53 -3.34 -6.74
C ASP A 101 -10.27 -3.37 -5.39
N ARG A 102 -11.60 -3.39 -5.43
CA ARG A 102 -12.44 -3.51 -4.23
C ARG A 102 -12.25 -4.85 -3.50
N ALA A 103 -12.07 -5.93 -4.25
CA ALA A 103 -11.79 -7.25 -3.66
C ALA A 103 -10.42 -7.25 -2.94
N TRP A 104 -9.41 -6.65 -3.55
CA TRP A 104 -8.11 -6.42 -2.91
C TRP A 104 -8.20 -5.51 -1.68
N ALA A 105 -8.98 -4.43 -1.73
CA ALA A 105 -9.18 -3.55 -0.59
C ALA A 105 -9.70 -4.33 0.64
N ARG A 106 -10.75 -5.15 0.43
CA ARG A 106 -11.33 -5.97 1.50
C ARG A 106 -10.34 -6.97 2.07
N GLU A 107 -9.67 -7.73 1.20
CA GLU A 107 -8.67 -8.72 1.63
C GLU A 107 -7.55 -8.06 2.43
N LEU A 108 -7.02 -6.93 1.96
CA LEU A 108 -5.94 -6.22 2.65
C LEU A 108 -6.39 -5.72 4.02
N VAL A 109 -7.60 -5.15 4.13
CA VAL A 109 -8.16 -4.73 5.43
C VAL A 109 -8.34 -5.93 6.36
N GLU A 110 -8.88 -7.05 5.86
CA GLU A 110 -9.15 -8.24 6.66
C GLU A 110 -7.88 -8.93 7.16
N SER A 111 -6.83 -8.94 6.34
CA SER A 111 -5.54 -9.60 6.62
C SER A 111 -4.57 -8.70 7.40
N PHE A 112 -4.46 -7.41 7.06
CA PHE A 112 -3.54 -6.48 7.72
C PHE A 112 -4.15 -5.72 8.89
N GLY A 113 -5.41 -5.29 8.78
CA GLY A 113 -6.02 -4.36 9.75
C GLY A 113 -6.16 -4.92 11.17
N LYS A 114 -6.03 -6.23 11.34
CA LYS A 114 -6.05 -6.92 12.64
C LYS A 114 -4.68 -7.02 13.31
N VAL A 115 -3.60 -6.87 12.55
CA VAL A 115 -2.24 -7.19 12.99
C VAL A 115 -1.27 -6.02 12.91
N VAL A 116 -1.57 -5.01 12.08
CA VAL A 116 -0.75 -3.81 11.92
C VAL A 116 -1.61 -2.60 11.58
N ARG A 117 -1.19 -1.42 12.04
CA ARG A 117 -1.81 -0.16 11.63
C ARG A 117 -1.55 0.09 10.14
N ILE A 118 -2.62 0.34 9.39
CA ILE A 118 -2.54 0.76 7.99
C ILE A 118 -2.58 2.29 7.95
N THR A 119 -1.53 2.93 7.41
CA THR A 119 -1.46 4.40 7.26
C THR A 119 -2.22 4.89 6.04
N GLY A 120 -2.24 4.08 4.99
CA GLY A 120 -2.94 4.38 3.75
C GLY A 120 -2.97 3.17 2.83
N MET A 121 -3.99 3.13 1.99
CA MET A 121 -4.17 2.15 0.94
C MET A 121 -4.37 2.87 -0.38
N PHE A 122 -3.69 2.44 -1.43
CA PHE A 122 -3.65 3.16 -2.70
C PHE A 122 -3.75 2.23 -3.90
N VAL A 123 -4.17 2.79 -5.03
CA VAL A 123 -3.99 2.19 -6.36
C VAL A 123 -3.03 3.07 -7.15
N ALA A 124 -1.93 2.49 -7.63
CA ALA A 124 -1.13 3.09 -8.69
C ALA A 124 -1.71 2.66 -10.04
N HIS A 125 -1.96 3.64 -10.91
CA HIS A 125 -2.64 3.54 -12.19
C HIS A 125 -1.87 4.35 -13.25
N ASP A 126 -2.35 4.40 -14.50
CA ASP A 126 -1.57 4.97 -15.62
C ASP A 126 -1.21 6.46 -15.40
N GLU A 127 -2.15 7.23 -14.83
CA GLU A 127 -1.97 8.67 -14.61
C GLU A 127 -1.43 9.04 -13.20
N GLY A 128 -1.02 8.07 -12.38
CA GLY A 128 -0.54 8.34 -11.01
C GLY A 128 -1.17 7.46 -9.94
N VAL A 129 -1.50 8.05 -8.78
CA VAL A 129 -1.92 7.31 -7.58
C VAL A 129 -3.20 7.89 -7.01
N CYS A 130 -4.17 7.03 -6.69
CA CYS A 130 -5.39 7.41 -5.98
C CYS A 130 -5.62 6.56 -4.74
N GLU A 131 -6.41 7.06 -3.80
CA GLU A 131 -6.75 6.33 -2.58
C GLU A 131 -7.62 5.10 -2.89
N LEU A 132 -7.29 3.99 -2.23
CA LEU A 132 -8.09 2.76 -2.20
C LEU A 132 -8.83 2.71 -0.85
N PRO A 133 -10.12 3.08 -0.80
CA PRO A 133 -10.83 3.17 0.46
C PRO A 133 -10.96 1.81 1.14
N ALA A 134 -10.68 1.77 2.44
CA ALA A 134 -10.80 0.56 3.27
C ALA A 134 -12.25 0.02 3.33
N THR A 135 -13.23 0.92 3.24
CA THR A 135 -14.65 0.56 3.09
C THR A 135 -15.10 1.01 1.72
N VAL A 136 -15.16 0.07 0.78
CA VAL A 136 -15.84 0.34 -0.49
C VAL A 136 -17.29 -0.04 -0.29
N ALA A 137 -18.15 0.98 -0.12
CA ALA A 137 -19.58 0.79 -0.25
C ALA A 137 -19.81 0.02 -1.56
N ASP A 138 -20.57 -1.07 -1.50
CA ASP A 138 -20.97 -1.78 -2.70
C ASP A 138 -21.80 -0.82 -3.55
N ALA A 139 -21.14 -0.13 -4.48
CA ALA A 139 -21.83 0.45 -5.61
C ALA A 139 -22.43 -0.73 -6.36
N VAL A 140 -23.73 -0.95 -6.11
CA VAL A 140 -24.59 -1.83 -6.87
C VAL A 140 -24.42 -1.40 -8.33
N ALA A 141 -23.67 -2.18 -9.10
CA ALA A 141 -23.68 -2.09 -10.53
C ALA A 141 -24.92 -2.89 -10.97
N ASP A 142 -25.92 -2.16 -11.46
CA ASP A 142 -27.04 -2.67 -12.23
C ASP A 142 -26.54 -3.33 -13.52
#